data_AF-A0A699SVS0-F1
#
_entry.id   AF-A0A699SVS0-F1
#
_cell.length_a   1.000
_cell.length_b   1.000
_cell.length_c   1.000
_cell.angle_alpha   90.00
_cell.angle_beta   90.00
_cell.angle_gamma   90.00
#
_symmetry.space_group_name_H-M   'P 1'
#
loop_
_entity.id
_entity.type
_entity.pdbx_description
1 polymer ?
#
loop_
_entity_poly.entity_id
_entity_poly.type
_entity_poly.pdbx_seq_one_letter_code
_entity_poly.pdbx_strand_id
1 'polypeptide(L)'
;RLALPLTKLMRKGEKFFWNEEREKSFEDLKQRLVSAPVLTLPSSSGGFQIYSDASKKGLGCVLMQHGKVIAYASRQLKPCEVNYPTHDLELAAVVFALKFWRHYLYGESCDIFTDHKSLKYIFTQRELNMRQRRWLELLKDYDTNIQYHPGKANVVADALSRKSGMIAGIKIEEEIICDLERLDIEIYVRGQHGYRACLRIEPDLISRIKEAQKEDSEIWTIVENLDKQVEFHL
;
A
#
# COMPACT_ATOMS: atom_id res chain seq x y z
N ARG A 1 0.91 -0.82 -5.03
CA ARG A 1 -0.07 -1.49 -4.14
C ARG A 1 0.64 -2.70 -3.50
N LEU A 2 1.24 -2.54 -2.33
CA LEU A 2 2.20 -3.52 -1.78
C LEU A 2 1.55 -4.68 -1.02
N ALA A 3 0.61 -4.41 -0.11
CA ALA A 3 -0.03 -5.45 0.72
C ALA A 3 -1.26 -6.14 0.08
N LEU A 4 -1.66 -5.75 -1.13
CA LEU A 4 -2.90 -6.25 -1.76
C LEU A 4 -2.83 -7.76 -2.11
N PRO A 5 -1.71 -8.27 -2.67
CA PRO A 5 -1.61 -9.69 -3.00
C PRO A 5 -1.67 -10.59 -1.76
N LEU A 6 -1.16 -10.07 -0.63
CA LEU A 6 -1.15 -10.75 0.67
C LEU A 6 -2.52 -10.72 1.36
N THR A 7 -3.21 -9.58 1.37
CA THR A 7 -4.54 -9.45 1.98
C THR A 7 -5.64 -10.22 1.24
N LYS A 8 -5.44 -10.54 -0.05
CA LYS A 8 -6.32 -11.45 -0.79
C LYS A 8 -6.22 -12.90 -0.28
N LEU A 9 -5.05 -13.36 0.17
CA LEU A 9 -4.88 -14.71 0.72
C LEU A 9 -5.67 -14.95 2.01
N MET A 10 -6.05 -13.88 2.72
CA MET A 10 -6.80 -13.97 3.98
C MET A 10 -8.32 -14.01 3.79
N ARG A 11 -8.83 -14.01 2.55
CA ARG A 11 -10.26 -14.07 2.27
C ARG A 11 -10.78 -15.50 2.36
N LYS A 12 -11.96 -15.66 2.94
CA LYS A 12 -12.63 -16.96 3.08
C LYS A 12 -12.96 -17.52 1.68
N GLY A 13 -12.46 -18.72 1.38
CA GLY A 13 -12.71 -19.42 0.11
C GLY A 13 -11.60 -19.25 -0.95
N GLU A 14 -10.56 -18.47 -0.69
CA GLU A 14 -9.40 -18.33 -1.58
C GLU A 14 -8.35 -19.40 -1.22
N LYS A 15 -7.93 -20.23 -2.19
CA LYS A 15 -6.84 -21.22 -1.96
C LYS A 15 -5.53 -20.48 -1.70
N PHE A 16 -4.84 -20.88 -0.64
CA PHE A 16 -3.51 -20.36 -0.34
C PHE A 16 -2.54 -20.83 -1.44
N PHE A 17 -2.07 -19.88 -2.24
CA PHE A 17 -1.09 -20.12 -3.29
C PHE A 17 -0.05 -19.02 -3.17
N TRP A 18 1.23 -19.35 -3.18
CA TRP A 18 2.28 -18.34 -3.04
C TRP A 18 2.99 -18.20 -4.38
N ASN A 19 2.89 -17.01 -4.99
CA ASN A 19 3.44 -16.72 -6.32
C ASN A 19 4.48 -15.61 -6.23
N GLU A 20 5.26 -15.41 -7.29
CA GLU A 20 6.31 -14.38 -7.33
C GLU A 20 5.78 -12.96 -7.08
N GLU A 21 4.54 -12.66 -7.49
CA GLU A 21 3.89 -11.38 -7.19
C GLU A 21 3.69 -11.18 -5.68
N ARG A 22 3.31 -12.23 -4.95
CA ARG A 22 3.13 -12.23 -3.49
C ARG A 22 4.46 -12.20 -2.76
N GLU A 23 5.46 -12.95 -3.21
CA GLU A 23 6.82 -12.94 -2.66
C GLU A 23 7.46 -11.55 -2.81
N LYS A 24 7.40 -10.96 -4.00
CA LYS A 24 7.90 -9.61 -4.25
C LYS A 24 7.19 -8.57 -3.40
N SER A 25 5.87 -8.70 -3.25
CA SER A 25 5.08 -7.86 -2.36
C SER A 25 5.46 -8.02 -0.89
N PHE A 26 5.86 -9.21 -0.46
CA PHE A 26 6.30 -9.51 0.90
C PHE A 26 7.70 -8.99 1.18
N GLU A 27 8.64 -9.18 0.26
CA GLU A 27 10.02 -8.74 0.40
C GLU A 27 10.15 -7.21 0.31
N ASP A 28 9.39 -6.56 -0.57
CA ASP A 28 9.29 -5.09 -0.62
C ASP A 28 8.62 -4.55 0.66
N LEU A 29 7.74 -5.32 1.31
CA LEU A 29 7.19 -4.99 2.63
C LEU A 29 8.24 -5.12 3.73
N LYS A 30 9.03 -6.20 3.75
CA LYS A 30 10.15 -6.36 4.67
C LYS A 30 11.16 -5.23 4.51
N GLN A 31 11.61 -4.96 3.29
CA GLN A 31 12.60 -3.91 3.02
C GLN A 31 12.10 -2.54 3.50
N ARG A 32 10.83 -2.22 3.26
CA ARG A 32 10.24 -0.96 3.75
C ARG A 32 10.00 -0.93 5.26
N LEU A 33 9.74 -2.07 5.89
CA LEU A 33 9.66 -2.20 7.36
C LEU A 33 11.05 -2.11 8.02
N VAL A 34 12.11 -2.49 7.32
CA VAL A 34 13.49 -2.51 7.82
C VAL A 34 14.21 -1.16 7.58
N SER A 35 13.79 -0.35 6.61
CA SER A 35 14.53 0.85 6.17
C SER A 35 14.05 2.21 6.70
N ALA A 36 12.87 2.36 7.33
CA ALA A 36 12.44 3.64 7.95
C ALA A 36 11.28 3.51 8.95
N PRO A 37 11.10 4.49 9.87
CA PRO A 37 11.81 4.59 11.15
C PRO A 37 11.55 3.35 12.03
N VAL A 38 12.59 2.90 12.73
CA VAL A 38 12.59 1.74 13.62
C VAL A 38 11.36 1.76 14.52
N LEU A 39 10.43 0.81 14.31
CA LEU A 39 9.31 0.59 15.23
C LEU A 39 9.89 0.43 16.62
N THR A 40 9.54 1.33 17.53
CA THR A 40 10.01 1.25 18.90
C THR A 40 9.04 0.47 19.75
N LEU A 41 9.58 -0.29 20.70
CA LEU A 41 8.76 -0.94 21.70
C LEU A 41 8.01 0.12 22.53
N PRO A 42 6.75 -0.14 22.90
CA PRO A 42 6.00 0.76 23.76
C PRO A 42 6.66 0.82 25.14
N SER A 43 6.77 2.03 25.66
CA SER A 43 7.15 2.29 27.05
C SER A 43 5.92 2.17 27.95
N SER A 44 6.13 1.72 29.18
CA SER A 44 5.10 1.59 30.22
C SER A 44 4.65 2.93 30.83
N SER A 45 5.18 4.05 30.35
CA SER A 45 4.85 5.39 30.84
C SER A 45 4.90 6.39 29.70
N GLY A 46 3.96 7.34 29.66
CA GLY A 46 4.00 8.48 28.74
C GLY A 46 2.78 8.62 27.81
N GLY A 47 1.70 7.86 28.07
CA GLY A 47 0.50 7.87 27.23
C GLY A 47 0.79 7.45 25.79
N PHE A 48 -0.23 7.50 24.93
CA PHE A 48 -0.10 7.20 23.51
C PHE A 48 -0.68 8.30 22.62
N GLN A 49 -0.15 8.42 21.41
CA GLN A 49 -0.64 9.34 20.40
C GLN A 49 -1.11 8.55 19.19
N ILE A 50 -2.35 8.78 18.75
CA ILE A 50 -2.94 8.11 17.61
C ILE A 50 -3.18 9.14 16.53
N TYR A 51 -2.61 8.94 15.35
CA TYR A 51 -2.92 9.72 14.16
C TYR A 51 -3.85 8.89 13.29
N SER A 52 -5.07 9.37 13.07
CA SER A 52 -6.09 8.68 12.27
C SER A 52 -6.47 9.50 11.05
N ASP A 53 -6.75 8.81 9.96
CA ASP A 53 -7.24 9.39 8.72
C ASP A 53 -8.20 8.42 8.03
N ALA A 54 -9.26 8.93 7.41
CA ALA A 54 -10.17 8.13 6.62
C ALA A 54 -10.28 8.64 5.19
N SER A 55 -10.41 7.69 4.27
CA SER A 55 -10.74 8.00 2.89
C SER A 55 -11.87 7.10 2.39
N LYS A 56 -12.47 7.45 1.26
CA LYS A 56 -13.42 6.60 0.52
C LYS A 56 -12.84 5.21 0.13
N LYS A 57 -11.54 4.97 0.34
CA LYS A 57 -10.85 3.72 -0.01
C LYS A 57 -10.50 2.87 1.22
N GLY A 58 -10.28 3.48 2.38
CA GLY A 58 -9.79 2.78 3.56
C GLY A 58 -9.57 3.71 4.75
N LEU A 59 -9.26 3.09 5.89
CA LEU A 59 -8.90 3.75 7.14
C LEU A 59 -7.41 3.56 7.36
N GLY A 60 -6.71 4.61 7.78
CA GLY A 60 -5.29 4.62 8.11
C GLY A 60 -5.09 5.14 9.52
N CYS A 61 -4.24 4.46 10.30
CA CYS A 61 -3.91 4.87 11.67
C CYS A 61 -2.43 4.62 11.97
N VAL A 62 -1.85 5.49 12.81
CA VAL A 62 -0.49 5.37 13.32
C VAL A 62 -0.52 5.53 14.83
N LEU A 63 0.10 4.58 15.55
CA LEU A 63 0.32 4.66 16.98
C LEU A 63 1.74 5.17 17.23
N MET A 64 1.85 6.24 17.99
CA MET A 64 3.10 6.91 18.32
C MET A 64 3.24 7.09 19.83
N GLN A 65 4.49 7.13 20.27
CA GLN A 65 4.87 7.43 21.64
C GLN A 65 6.19 8.19 21.65
N HIS A 66 6.28 9.29 22.41
CA HIS A 66 7.50 10.11 22.49
C HIS A 66 8.09 10.50 21.12
N GLY A 67 7.23 10.80 20.13
CA GLY A 67 7.66 11.15 18.77
C GLY A 67 8.18 9.99 17.93
N LYS A 68 8.12 8.75 18.42
CA LYS A 68 8.50 7.53 17.71
C LYS A 68 7.28 6.70 17.36
N VAL A 69 7.36 5.95 16.27
CA VAL A 69 6.25 5.10 15.84
C VAL A 69 6.33 3.74 16.54
N ILE A 70 5.23 3.34 17.16
CA ILE A 70 5.06 2.04 17.81
C ILE A 70 4.46 1.04 16.84
N ALA A 71 3.41 1.44 16.11
CA ALA A 71 2.70 0.57 15.19
C ALA A 71 1.96 1.34 14.09
N TYR A 72 1.79 0.68 12.96
CA TYR A 72 0.92 1.14 11.86
C TYR A 72 -0.29 0.21 11.73
N ALA A 73 -1.45 0.76 11.42
CA ALA A 73 -2.64 -0.01 11.11
C ALA A 73 -3.36 0.58 9.90
N SER A 74 -3.81 -0.26 8.98
CA SER A 74 -4.70 0.17 7.91
C SER A 74 -5.71 -0.93 7.59
N ARG A 75 -6.90 -0.53 7.11
CA ARG A 75 -7.96 -1.46 6.76
C ARG A 75 -8.80 -0.92 5.61
N GLN A 76 -9.18 -1.79 4.68
CA GLN A 76 -10.16 -1.44 3.64
C GLN A 76 -11.55 -1.25 4.25
N LEU A 77 -12.33 -0.33 3.66
CA LEU A 77 -13.72 -0.14 4.05
C LEU A 77 -14.53 -1.41 3.78
N LYS A 78 -15.40 -1.77 4.73
CA LYS A 78 -16.43 -2.79 4.51
C LYS A 78 -17.46 -2.28 3.51
N PRO A 79 -18.18 -3.18 2.82
CA PRO A 79 -19.23 -2.78 1.87
C PRO A 79 -20.25 -1.79 2.45
N CYS A 80 -20.61 -1.94 3.73
CA CYS A 80 -21.50 -1.00 4.42
C CYS A 80 -20.85 0.35 4.75
N GLU A 81 -19.55 0.37 5.03
CA GLU A 81 -18.78 1.58 5.38
C GLU A 81 -18.54 2.48 4.16
N VAL A 82 -18.50 1.93 2.94
CA VAL A 82 -18.30 2.69 1.69
C VAL A 82 -19.35 3.81 1.52
N ASN A 83 -20.57 3.56 2.00
CA ASN A 83 -21.68 4.50 1.90
C ASN A 83 -21.74 5.50 3.06
N TYR A 84 -20.80 5.44 4.00
CA TYR A 84 -20.80 6.37 5.14
C TYR A 84 -20.41 7.77 4.68
N PRO A 85 -21.03 8.81 5.27
CA PRO A 85 -20.57 10.17 5.09
C PRO A 85 -19.17 10.34 5.69
N THR A 86 -18.41 11.34 5.20
CA THR A 86 -17.00 11.53 5.60
C THR A 86 -16.82 11.61 7.10
N HIS A 87 -17.66 12.37 7.81
CA HIS A 87 -17.58 12.48 9.27
C HIS A 87 -17.70 11.12 10.01
N ASP A 88 -18.54 10.21 9.50
CA ASP A 88 -18.69 8.87 10.06
C ASP A 88 -17.50 7.97 9.69
N LEU A 89 -16.87 8.18 8.53
CA LEU A 89 -15.65 7.48 8.15
C LEU A 89 -14.47 7.88 9.04
N GLU A 90 -14.33 9.18 9.33
CA GLU A 90 -13.29 9.68 10.24
C GLU A 90 -13.47 9.10 11.64
N LEU A 91 -14.71 9.09 12.16
CA LEU A 91 -14.99 8.45 13.45
C LEU A 91 -14.75 6.93 13.39
N ALA A 92 -15.03 6.28 12.26
CA ALA A 92 -14.72 4.87 12.07
C ALA A 92 -13.22 4.58 12.11
N ALA A 93 -12.36 5.48 11.61
CA ALA A 93 -10.91 5.36 11.72
C ALA A 93 -10.45 5.39 13.19
N VAL A 94 -10.99 6.33 13.97
CA VAL A 94 -10.73 6.42 15.42
C VAL A 94 -11.16 5.14 16.14
N VAL A 95 -12.40 4.69 15.92
CA VAL A 95 -12.93 3.46 16.54
C VAL A 95 -12.13 2.23 16.11
N PHE A 96 -11.66 2.19 14.86
CA PHE A 96 -10.80 1.13 14.37
C PHE A 96 -9.46 1.11 15.11
N ALA A 97 -8.80 2.25 15.29
CA ALA A 97 -7.54 2.36 16.04
C ALA A 97 -7.70 1.87 17.49
N LEU A 98 -8.72 2.36 18.19
CA LEU A 98 -8.98 1.98 19.59
C LEU A 98 -9.22 0.48 19.76
N LYS A 99 -9.99 -0.13 18.85
CA LYS A 99 -10.24 -1.58 18.88
C LYS A 99 -8.99 -2.39 18.54
N PHE A 100 -8.21 -1.93 17.57
CA PHE A 100 -7.03 -2.65 17.10
C PHE A 100 -5.93 -2.65 18.16
N TRP A 101 -5.72 -1.52 18.82
CA TRP A 101 -4.69 -1.33 19.86
C TRP A 101 -5.23 -1.35 21.28
N ARG A 102 -6.38 -2.02 21.52
CA ARG A 102 -6.95 -2.15 22.88
C ARG A 102 -5.93 -2.65 23.89
N HIS A 103 -5.02 -3.55 23.49
CA HIS A 103 -3.97 -4.09 24.35
C HIS A 103 -2.89 -3.07 24.74
N TYR A 104 -2.74 -1.96 24.02
CA TYR A 104 -1.83 -0.86 24.38
C TYR A 104 -2.53 0.27 25.11
N LEU A 105 -3.79 0.56 24.74
CA LEU A 105 -4.48 1.79 25.15
C LEU A 105 -5.31 1.63 26.44
N TYR A 106 -5.62 0.40 26.85
CA TYR A 106 -6.48 0.19 28.00
C TYR A 106 -5.74 0.52 29.30
N GLY A 107 -6.24 1.52 30.04
CA GLY A 107 -5.63 1.99 31.29
C GLY A 107 -4.57 3.10 31.12
N GLU A 108 -4.26 3.48 29.87
CA GLU A 108 -3.33 4.57 29.55
C GLU A 108 -4.07 5.74 28.91
N SER A 109 -3.56 6.97 29.08
CA SER A 109 -4.10 8.14 28.41
C SER A 109 -3.70 8.15 26.93
N CYS A 110 -4.61 8.56 26.05
CA CYS A 110 -4.30 8.66 24.63
C CYS A 110 -4.86 9.90 23.94
N ASP A 111 -3.98 10.59 23.21
CA ASP A 111 -4.32 11.74 22.38
C ASP A 111 -4.58 11.27 20.94
N ILE A 112 -5.76 11.59 20.41
CA ILE A 112 -6.17 11.21 19.06
C ILE A 112 -6.16 12.45 18.16
N PHE A 113 -5.34 12.40 17.12
CA PHE A 113 -5.19 13.43 16.10
C PHE A 113 -5.95 13.04 14.83
N THR A 114 -6.85 13.91 14.40
CA THR A 114 -7.65 13.76 13.17
C THR A 114 -7.67 15.06 12.39
N ASP A 115 -7.75 14.97 11.06
CA ASP A 115 -7.89 16.11 10.16
C ASP A 115 -9.33 16.63 10.03
N HIS A 116 -10.26 16.06 10.80
CA HIS A 116 -11.67 16.44 10.76
C HIS A 116 -12.09 17.22 12.01
N LYS A 117 -12.17 18.55 11.89
CA LYS A 117 -12.48 19.49 12.99
C LYS A 117 -13.73 19.13 13.79
N SER A 118 -14.77 18.60 13.15
CA SER A 118 -16.04 18.31 13.84
C SER A 118 -15.90 17.20 14.88
N LEU A 119 -14.93 16.29 14.74
CA LEU A 119 -14.74 15.20 15.70
C LEU A 119 -14.26 15.68 17.07
N LYS A 120 -13.64 16.86 17.15
CA LYS A 120 -13.30 17.50 18.43
C LYS A 120 -14.54 17.69 19.32
N TYR A 121 -15.70 17.91 18.72
CA TYR A 121 -16.94 18.23 19.41
C TYR A 121 -17.88 17.03 19.57
N ILE A 122 -17.42 15.81 19.23
CA ILE A 122 -18.27 14.60 19.21
C ILE A 122 -18.87 14.29 20.58
N PHE A 123 -18.14 14.58 21.67
CA PHE A 123 -18.62 14.38 23.05
C PHE A 123 -19.67 15.41 23.49
N THR A 124 -19.68 16.60 22.88
CA THR A 124 -20.58 17.72 23.23
C THR A 124 -21.80 17.81 22.34
N GLN A 125 -21.83 17.07 21.23
CA GLN A 125 -22.88 17.15 20.23
C GLN A 125 -24.19 16.52 20.76
N ARG A 126 -25.29 17.30 20.74
CA ARG A 126 -26.60 16.86 21.26
C ARG A 126 -27.28 15.81 20.38
N GLU A 127 -27.17 15.96 19.07
CA GLU A 127 -27.81 15.09 18.10
C GLU A 127 -26.79 14.17 17.45
N LEU A 128 -26.85 12.90 17.84
CA LEU A 128 -25.96 11.83 17.38
C LEU A 128 -26.81 10.69 16.83
N ASN A 129 -26.38 10.14 15.69
CA ASN A 129 -26.97 8.95 15.10
C ASN A 129 -26.77 7.74 16.05
N MET A 130 -27.65 6.72 16.01
CA MET A 130 -27.52 5.50 16.82
C MET A 130 -26.14 4.84 16.68
N ARG A 131 -25.55 4.88 15.48
CA ARG A 131 -24.18 4.39 15.24
C ARG A 131 -23.14 5.18 16.03
N GLN A 132 -23.21 6.51 15.94
CA GLN A 132 -22.29 7.41 16.64
C GLN A 132 -22.43 7.27 18.16
N ARG A 133 -23.65 7.08 18.68
CA ARG A 133 -23.88 6.80 20.11
C ARG A 133 -23.18 5.53 20.59
N ARG A 134 -23.34 4.41 19.86
CA ARG A 134 -22.64 3.15 20.17
C ARG A 134 -21.13 3.28 20.11
N TRP A 135 -20.61 4.10 19.21
CA TRP A 135 -19.18 4.37 19.13
C TRP A 135 -18.70 5.27 20.27
N LEU A 136 -19.49 6.28 20.66
CA LEU A 136 -19.21 7.13 21.81
C LEU A 136 -19.17 6.36 23.13
N GLU A 137 -20.04 5.38 23.33
CA GLU A 137 -19.95 4.47 24.48
C GLU A 137 -18.58 3.78 24.53
N LEU A 138 -18.11 3.27 23.38
CA LEU A 138 -16.79 2.67 23.29
C LEU A 138 -15.66 3.68 23.50
N LEU A 139 -15.78 4.92 23.04
CA LEU A 139 -14.77 5.95 23.30
C LEU A 139 -14.68 6.30 24.80
N LYS A 140 -15.80 6.30 25.52
CA LYS A 140 -15.84 6.59 26.97
C LYS A 140 -15.12 5.54 27.81
N ASP A 141 -14.94 4.33 27.30
CA ASP A 141 -14.16 3.28 27.99
C ASP A 141 -12.65 3.58 28.00
N TYR A 142 -12.19 4.57 27.21
CA TYR A 142 -10.78 4.97 27.12
C TYR A 142 -10.61 6.42 27.58
N ASP A 143 -9.46 6.71 28.22
CA ASP A 143 -9.06 8.09 28.52
C ASP A 143 -8.52 8.75 27.24
N THR A 144 -9.45 9.27 26.43
CA THR A 144 -9.19 9.79 25.08
C THR A 144 -9.37 11.29 24.99
N ASN A 145 -8.41 11.97 24.35
CA ASN A 145 -8.51 13.38 24.04
C ASN A 145 -8.40 13.59 22.53
N ILE A 146 -9.50 14.04 21.89
CA ILE A 146 -9.53 14.22 20.44
C ILE A 146 -9.09 15.64 20.08
N GLN A 147 -7.98 15.74 19.37
CA GLN A 147 -7.41 16.98 18.87
C GLN A 147 -7.47 17.06 17.35
N TYR A 148 -7.70 18.28 16.86
CA TYR A 148 -7.61 18.55 15.42
C TYR A 148 -6.15 18.71 15.02
N HIS A 149 -5.74 17.99 13.99
CA HIS A 149 -4.42 18.10 13.38
C HIS A 149 -4.56 18.33 11.87
N PRO A 150 -3.97 19.39 11.28
CA PRO A 150 -4.15 19.67 9.86
C PRO A 150 -3.74 18.50 8.97
N GLY A 151 -4.55 18.13 7.98
CA GLY A 151 -4.28 16.98 7.09
C GLY A 151 -2.93 17.06 6.36
N LYS A 152 -2.41 18.26 6.07
CA LYS A 152 -1.06 18.47 5.50
C LYS A 152 0.06 17.93 6.40
N ALA A 153 -0.15 17.89 7.71
CA ALA A 153 0.78 17.35 8.68
C ALA A 153 0.47 15.88 9.03
N ASN A 154 -0.73 15.39 8.72
CA ASN A 154 -1.16 14.00 8.91
C ASN A 154 -0.71 13.06 7.76
N VAL A 155 0.46 13.30 7.18
CA VAL A 155 0.93 12.67 5.93
C VAL A 155 0.96 11.15 6.02
N VAL A 156 1.31 10.62 7.19
CA VAL A 156 1.50 9.17 7.38
C VAL A 156 0.14 8.45 7.43
N ALA A 157 -0.82 8.95 8.21
CA ALA A 157 -2.15 8.36 8.25
C ALA A 157 -2.89 8.54 6.92
N ASP A 158 -2.73 9.70 6.27
CA ASP A 158 -3.27 9.98 4.93
C ASP A 158 -2.75 9.01 3.87
N ALA A 159 -1.45 8.73 3.88
CA ALA A 159 -0.84 7.74 2.98
C ALA A 159 -1.36 6.32 3.23
N LEU A 160 -1.71 5.97 4.48
CA LEU A 160 -2.25 4.67 4.84
C LEU A 160 -3.74 4.53 4.49
N SER A 161 -4.52 5.60 4.64
CA SER A 161 -5.96 5.61 4.33
C SER A 161 -6.18 5.64 2.80
N ARG A 162 -5.34 6.39 2.08
CA ARG A 162 -5.41 6.54 0.63
C ARG A 162 -4.61 5.42 -0.01
N LYS A 163 -5.32 4.44 -0.56
CA LYS A 163 -4.74 3.57 -1.59
C LYS A 163 -4.17 4.46 -2.71
N SER A 164 -2.84 4.61 -2.73
CA SER A 164 -2.11 5.34 -3.77
C SER A 164 -2.45 4.72 -5.12
N GLY A 165 -3.17 5.49 -5.92
CA GLY A 165 -3.36 5.23 -7.34
C GLY A 165 -2.23 5.80 -8.19
N MET A 166 -1.19 6.36 -7.56
CA MET A 166 -0.04 6.95 -8.24
C MET A 166 1.23 6.24 -7.80
N ILE A 167 1.62 5.25 -8.59
CA ILE A 167 3.03 5.03 -8.91
C ILE A 167 3.02 4.91 -10.44
N ALA A 168 3.04 6.06 -11.14
CA ALA A 168 3.61 6.09 -12.48
C ALA A 168 5.14 6.06 -12.29
N GLY A 169 5.63 4.96 -11.70
CA GLY A 169 7.05 4.65 -11.70
C GLY A 169 7.27 3.97 -13.02
N ILE A 170 7.77 4.69 -14.02
CA ILE A 170 8.37 4.03 -15.17
C ILE A 170 9.55 3.26 -14.57
N LYS A 171 9.44 1.93 -14.53
CA LYS A 171 10.60 1.08 -14.24
C LYS A 171 11.42 1.07 -15.52
N ILE A 172 12.46 1.89 -15.53
CA ILE A 172 13.48 1.89 -16.57
C ILE A 172 14.71 1.24 -15.94
N GLU A 173 15.31 0.27 -16.61
CA GLU A 173 16.60 -0.30 -16.20
C GLU A 173 17.69 0.77 -16.39
N GLU A 174 18.70 0.82 -15.51
CA GLU A 174 19.73 1.88 -15.52
C GLU A 174 20.47 1.98 -16.87
N GLU A 175 20.67 0.85 -17.56
CA GLU A 175 21.27 0.81 -18.89
C GLU A 175 20.45 1.58 -19.94
N ILE A 176 19.12 1.48 -19.85
CA ILE A 176 18.20 2.18 -20.77
C ILE A 176 18.16 3.68 -20.47
N ILE A 177 18.35 4.10 -19.21
CA ILE A 177 18.46 5.52 -18.85
C ILE A 177 19.72 6.13 -19.50
N CYS A 178 20.86 5.44 -19.40
CA CYS A 178 22.11 5.88 -20.00
C CYS A 178 22.01 5.99 -21.54
N ASP A 179 21.30 5.07 -22.19
CA ASP A 179 21.08 5.09 -23.63
C ASP A 179 20.14 6.21 -24.08
N LEU A 180 19.07 6.49 -23.31
CA LEU A 180 18.16 7.62 -23.58
C LEU A 180 18.88 8.97 -23.47
N GLU A 181 19.76 9.11 -22.47
CA GLU A 181 20.61 10.30 -22.32
C GLU A 181 21.63 10.44 -23.46
N ARG A 182 22.24 9.34 -23.92
CA ARG A 182 23.14 9.34 -25.09
C ARG A 182 22.44 9.70 -26.39
N LEU A 183 21.16 9.38 -26.52
CA LEU A 183 20.36 9.63 -27.72
C LEU A 183 19.62 10.98 -27.69
N ASP A 184 19.80 11.78 -26.64
CA ASP A 184 19.15 13.09 -26.44
C ASP A 184 17.60 13.00 -26.49
N ILE A 185 17.04 11.92 -25.92
CA ILE A 185 15.59 11.66 -25.92
C ILE A 185 15.00 12.06 -24.57
N GLU A 186 14.23 13.15 -24.56
CA GLU A 186 13.48 13.59 -23.37
C GLU A 186 12.04 13.04 -23.35
N ILE A 187 11.62 12.47 -22.22
CA ILE A 187 10.25 11.98 -22.02
C ILE A 187 9.43 13.05 -21.30
N TYR A 188 8.47 13.66 -22.00
CA TYR A 188 7.55 14.64 -21.43
C TYR A 188 6.13 14.07 -21.23
N VAL A 189 5.61 14.11 -19.99
CA VAL A 189 4.24 13.68 -19.68
C VAL A 189 3.31 14.89 -19.63
N ARG A 190 2.40 15.01 -20.60
CA ARG A 190 1.46 16.14 -20.71
C ARG A 190 0.06 15.73 -20.23
N GLY A 191 -0.39 16.30 -19.09
CA GLY A 191 -1.79 16.25 -18.61
C GLY A 191 -2.00 15.65 -17.22
N GLN A 192 -3.07 16.08 -16.53
CA GLN A 192 -3.45 15.63 -15.17
C GLN A 192 -4.22 14.29 -15.12
N HIS A 193 -4.36 13.61 -16.25
CA HIS A 193 -5.08 12.34 -16.33
C HIS A 193 -4.07 11.19 -16.43
N GLY A 194 -4.14 10.25 -15.48
CA GLY A 194 -3.22 9.12 -15.41
C GLY A 194 -3.42 8.17 -16.59
N TYR A 195 -2.48 8.16 -17.51
CA TYR A 195 -2.38 7.13 -18.54
C TYR A 195 -1.64 5.91 -17.96
N ARG A 196 -2.14 4.71 -18.26
CA ARG A 196 -1.43 3.46 -17.99
C ARG A 196 -0.64 3.10 -19.24
N ALA A 197 0.54 3.70 -19.42
CA ALA A 197 1.46 3.37 -20.50
C ALA A 197 2.56 2.43 -19.96
N CYS A 198 2.81 1.34 -20.67
CA CYS A 198 3.91 0.42 -20.42
C CYS A 198 4.76 0.42 -21.70
N LEU A 199 5.84 1.19 -21.70
CA LEU A 199 6.84 1.12 -22.77
C LEU A 199 7.80 0.00 -22.38
N ARG A 200 7.85 -1.06 -23.19
CA ARG A 200 8.83 -2.13 -23.04
C ARG A 200 9.74 -2.07 -24.24
N ILE A 201 11.01 -1.82 -24.00
CA ILE A 201 12.07 -1.85 -25.03
C ILE A 201 12.83 -3.13 -24.75
N GLU A 202 12.71 -4.12 -25.65
CA GLU A 202 13.50 -5.36 -25.60
C GLU A 202 14.53 -5.29 -26.74
N PRO A 203 15.80 -5.69 -26.52
CA PRO A 203 16.80 -5.75 -27.57
C PRO A 203 16.36 -6.69 -28.70
N ASP A 204 16.42 -6.23 -29.95
CA ASP A 204 15.99 -7.02 -31.12
C ASP A 204 17.08 -7.99 -31.63
N LEU A 205 18.22 -8.08 -30.92
CA LEU A 205 19.39 -8.84 -31.33
C LEU A 205 19.08 -10.31 -31.60
N ILE A 206 18.30 -10.96 -30.73
CA ILE A 206 17.90 -12.37 -30.91
C ILE A 206 17.00 -12.53 -32.14
N SER A 207 16.11 -11.57 -32.39
CA SER A 207 15.24 -11.59 -33.57
C SER A 207 16.05 -11.44 -34.85
N ARG A 208 17.06 -10.54 -34.85
CA ARG A 208 17.97 -10.35 -35.98
C ARG A 208 18.86 -11.56 -36.24
N ILE A 209 19.38 -12.20 -35.19
CA ILE A 209 20.14 -13.46 -35.31
C ILE A 209 19.25 -14.54 -35.92
N LYS A 210 18.01 -14.70 -35.45
CA LYS A 210 17.08 -15.71 -35.98
C LYS A 210 16.72 -15.50 -37.44
N GLU A 211 16.51 -14.25 -37.88
CA GLU A 211 16.25 -13.97 -39.29
C GLU A 211 17.49 -14.25 -40.15
N ALA A 212 18.67 -13.82 -39.72
CA ALA A 212 19.91 -14.09 -40.44
C ALA A 212 20.22 -15.60 -40.56
N GLN A 213 19.89 -16.38 -39.54
CA GLN A 213 20.07 -17.84 -39.53
C GLN A 213 19.15 -18.59 -40.51
N LYS A 214 18.05 -17.99 -41.00
CA LYS A 214 17.16 -18.65 -41.96
C LYS A 214 17.79 -18.79 -43.35
N GLU A 215 18.68 -17.87 -43.70
CA GLU A 215 19.37 -17.82 -44.99
C GLU A 215 20.71 -18.59 -44.96
N ASP A 216 21.10 -19.10 -43.79
CA ASP A 216 22.37 -19.79 -43.59
C ASP A 216 22.27 -21.28 -43.96
N SER A 217 22.90 -21.65 -45.07
CA SER A 217 22.91 -23.02 -45.60
C SER A 217 23.64 -24.02 -44.70
N GLU A 218 24.65 -23.60 -43.94
CA GLU A 218 25.40 -24.48 -43.05
C GLU A 218 24.53 -24.89 -41.85
N ILE A 219 23.74 -23.95 -41.32
CA ILE A 219 22.81 -24.22 -40.21
C ILE A 219 21.72 -25.21 -40.63
N TRP A 220 21.14 -25.05 -41.83
CA TRP A 220 20.17 -26.01 -42.35
C TRP A 220 20.76 -27.41 -42.56
N THR A 221 22.02 -27.49 -42.98
CA THR A 221 22.71 -28.78 -43.13
C THR A 221 22.91 -29.47 -41.79
N ILE A 222 23.20 -28.72 -40.72
CA ILE A 222 23.33 -29.26 -39.36
C ILE A 222 21.98 -29.72 -38.81
N VAL A 223 20.90 -28.96 -39.07
CA VAL A 223 19.53 -29.34 -38.68
C VAL A 223 19.10 -30.65 -39.35
N GLU A 224 19.33 -30.80 -40.66
CA GLU A 224 19.02 -32.05 -41.37
C GLU A 224 19.82 -33.26 -40.85
N ASN A 225 21.08 -33.05 -40.46
CA ASN A 225 21.91 -34.12 -39.91
C ASN A 225 21.48 -34.52 -38.50
N LEU A 226 20.94 -33.59 -37.71
CA LEU A 226 20.38 -33.87 -36.40
C LEU A 226 19.05 -34.64 -36.50
N ASP A 227 18.15 -34.25 -37.41
CA ASP A 227 16.88 -34.98 -37.63
C ASP A 227 17.14 -36.42 -38.10
N LYS A 228 18.14 -36.64 -38.96
CA LYS A 228 18.56 -37.99 -39.40
C LYS A 228 19.16 -38.85 -38.28
N GLN A 229 19.74 -38.24 -37.23
CA GLN A 229 20.26 -38.99 -36.08
C GLN A 229 19.18 -39.42 -35.09
N VAL A 230 18.02 -38.77 -35.08
CA VAL A 230 16.92 -39.09 -34.15
C VAL A 230 16.08 -40.28 -34.64
N GLU A 231 16.08 -40.61 -35.94
CA GLU A 231 15.33 -41.74 -36.51
C GLU A 231 15.91 -43.14 -36.24
N PHE A 232 17.07 -43.27 -35.60
CA PHE A 232 17.66 -44.58 -35.25
C PHE A 232 17.72 -44.83 -33.74
N HIS A 233 16.55 -44.94 -33.09
CA HIS A 233 16.38 -45.75 -31.88
C HIS A 233 14.90 -46.12 -31.67
N LEU A 234 14.48 -47.20 -32.34
CA LEU A 234 13.53 -48.22 -31.86
C LEU A 234 13.64 -49.48 -32.71
#